data_AF-A0A6P1TRC0-F1
#
_entry.id   AF-A0A6P1TRC0-F1
#
_cell.length_a   1.000
_cell.length_b   1.000
_cell.length_c   1.000
_cell.angle_alpha   90.00
_cell.angle_beta   90.00
_cell.angle_gamma   90.00
#
_symmetry.space_group_name_H-M   'P 1'
#
loop_
_entity.id
_entity.type
_entity.pdbx_description
1 polymer ?
#
loop_
_entity_poly.entity_id
_entity_poly.type
_entity_poly.pdbx_seq_one_letter_code
_entity_poly.pdbx_strand_id
1 'polypeptide(L)'
;MINDFNDLKIEEIKNGYRFDEENQKYICNHCGKEYFMGEIYPFDKRFFDCRLAVEIHISKEHGTVYDLLVSSENKYLGLTENQKNLLGLLNAGLSDNEIAKQLGISPSTVRHQKFMFREKAKQAKMYLSVYELAIKGNSVHENLVNIHNSATMVDDRYITTMEERDKILKTAFSSLSPLKLIEFPAKEKKKIVILKKIVEQFENGRNYEEKELNRILKEIYPDFPTIRRYLIEYGFMDRTKDCKEYWLK
;
A
#
# COMPACT_ATOMS: atom_id res chain seq x y z
N MET A 1 -0.96 -2.06 7.42
CA MET A 1 -1.56 -1.51 6.19
C MET A 1 -1.16 -0.06 6.09
N ILE A 2 -0.17 0.25 5.26
CA ILE A 2 -0.09 1.60 4.67
C ILE A 2 -0.81 1.45 3.35
N ASN A 3 -2.01 2.03 3.31
CA ASN A 3 -2.91 1.99 2.17
C ASN A 3 -2.23 2.57 0.93
N ASP A 4 -2.71 2.12 -0.23
CA ASP A 4 -2.30 2.52 -1.57
C ASP A 4 -2.02 4.03 -1.66
N PHE A 5 -0.75 4.42 -1.74
CA PHE A 5 -0.37 5.82 -1.87
C PHE A 5 -0.84 6.42 -3.21
N ASN A 6 -1.23 5.58 -4.17
CA ASN A 6 -1.62 6.03 -5.50
C ASN A 6 -2.88 6.92 -5.48
N ASP A 7 -3.76 6.73 -4.49
CA ASP A 7 -5.02 7.49 -4.39
C ASP A 7 -4.91 8.72 -3.44
N LEU A 8 -3.76 8.91 -2.79
CA LEU A 8 -3.56 9.99 -1.82
C LEU A 8 -2.85 11.20 -2.44
N LYS A 9 -3.32 12.40 -2.10
CA LYS A 9 -2.62 13.64 -2.43
C LYS A 9 -1.33 13.74 -1.62
N ILE A 10 -0.31 14.40 -2.18
CA ILE A 10 0.99 14.61 -1.51
C ILE A 10 0.83 15.20 -0.09
N GLU A 11 -0.12 16.12 0.11
CA GLU A 11 -0.38 16.70 1.43
C GLU A 11 -1.00 15.70 2.42
N GLU A 12 -1.84 14.78 1.96
CA GLU A 12 -2.41 13.72 2.82
C GLU A 12 -1.34 12.71 3.23
N ILE A 13 -0.38 12.45 2.35
CA ILE A 13 0.80 11.64 2.66
C ILE A 13 1.66 12.34 3.73
N LYS A 14 1.94 13.63 3.57
CA LYS A 14 2.74 14.42 4.51
C LYS A 14 2.09 14.58 5.88
N ASN A 15 0.77 14.64 5.93
CA ASN A 15 0.01 14.78 7.17
C ASN A 15 -0.22 13.43 7.87
N GLY A 16 -0.13 12.31 7.14
CA GLY A 16 -0.44 10.98 7.68
C GLY A 16 -1.94 10.69 7.81
N TYR A 17 -2.80 11.59 7.33
CA TYR A 17 -4.26 11.42 7.28
C TYR A 17 -4.85 12.03 6.01
N ARG A 18 -6.05 11.59 5.65
CA ARG A 18 -6.87 12.15 4.55
C ARG A 18 -8.21 12.66 5.05
N PHE A 19 -8.85 13.52 4.28
CA PHE A 19 -10.19 14.02 4.59
C PHE A 19 -11.20 13.44 3.61
N ASP A 20 -12.25 12.82 4.14
CA ASP A 20 -13.40 12.34 3.40
C ASP A 20 -14.49 13.42 3.45
N GLU A 21 -14.66 14.12 2.33
CA GLU A 21 -15.63 15.21 2.19
C GLU A 21 -17.09 14.73 2.25
N GLU A 22 -17.39 13.50 1.77
CA GLU A 22 -18.76 12.98 1.74
C GLU A 22 -19.25 12.67 3.16
N ASN A 23 -18.39 12.05 3.97
CA ASN A 23 -18.72 11.66 5.33
C ASN A 23 -18.24 12.67 6.40
N GLN A 24 -17.65 13.79 5.97
CA GLN A 24 -17.12 14.85 6.83
C GLN A 24 -16.23 14.31 7.95
N LYS A 25 -15.23 13.49 7.61
CA LYS A 25 -14.35 12.82 8.58
C LYS A 25 -12.89 12.82 8.17
N TYR A 26 -12.00 12.83 9.15
CA TYR A 26 -10.57 12.61 8.97
C TYR A 26 -10.23 11.15 9.21
N ILE A 27 -9.39 10.57 8.35
CA ILE A 27 -9.03 9.15 8.42
C ILE A 27 -7.50 9.02 8.48
N CYS A 28 -7.00 8.31 9.50
CA CYS A 28 -5.59 7.98 9.60
C CYS A 28 -5.17 7.05 8.44
N ASN A 29 -4.09 7.39 7.74
CA ASN A 29 -3.60 6.59 6.60
C ASN A 29 -2.87 5.30 7.02
N HIS A 30 -2.53 5.16 8.31
CA HIS A 30 -1.76 4.03 8.84
C HIS A 30 -2.63 2.93 9.48
N CYS A 31 -3.76 3.29 10.09
CA CYS A 31 -4.63 2.32 10.77
C CYS A 31 -6.11 2.44 10.39
N GLY A 32 -6.48 3.43 9.56
CA GLY A 32 -7.86 3.63 9.12
C GLY A 32 -8.79 4.21 10.20
N LYS A 33 -8.29 4.57 11.38
CA LYS A 33 -9.11 5.18 12.43
C LYS A 33 -9.72 6.50 11.97
N GLU A 34 -11.01 6.66 12.23
CA GLU A 34 -11.85 7.75 11.73
C GLU A 34 -12.17 8.77 12.84
N TYR A 35 -12.24 10.03 12.45
CA TYR A 35 -12.54 11.17 13.32
C TYR A 35 -13.56 12.08 12.62
N PHE A 36 -14.81 12.07 13.07
CA PHE A 36 -15.94 12.78 12.48
C PHE A 36 -16.01 14.24 12.92
N MET A 37 -16.33 15.12 11.97
CA MET A 37 -16.64 16.52 12.25
C MET A 37 -17.84 16.64 13.19
N GLY A 38 -17.74 17.59 14.13
CA GLY A 38 -18.75 17.81 15.17
C GLY A 38 -18.57 16.96 16.43
N GLU A 39 -17.75 15.91 16.37
CA GLU A 39 -17.36 15.15 17.56
C GLU A 39 -16.16 15.77 18.27
N ILE A 40 -16.05 15.49 19.56
CA ILE A 40 -14.97 15.94 20.42
C ILE A 40 -14.27 14.72 21.00
N TYR A 41 -12.95 14.66 20.82
CA TYR A 41 -12.14 13.50 21.19
C TYR A 41 -11.28 13.78 22.42
N PRO A 42 -11.33 12.92 23.45
CA PRO A 42 -10.52 13.08 24.65
C PRO A 42 -9.10 12.52 24.46
N PHE A 43 -8.08 13.32 24.75
CA PHE A 43 -6.68 12.89 24.88
C PHE A 43 -6.04 13.55 26.12
N ASP A 44 -5.44 12.75 27.01
CA ASP A 44 -4.78 13.21 28.25
C ASP A 44 -5.58 14.27 29.04
N LYS A 45 -6.87 13.99 29.27
CA LYS A 45 -7.81 14.88 29.99
C LYS A 45 -8.10 16.22 29.29
N ARG A 46 -7.68 16.38 28.05
CA ARG A 46 -8.05 17.49 27.17
C ARG A 46 -8.96 16.98 26.05
N PHE A 47 -9.71 17.91 25.47
CA PHE A 47 -10.69 17.62 24.44
C PHE A 47 -10.31 18.37 23.17
N PHE A 48 -10.33 17.68 22.03
CA PHE A 48 -9.87 18.20 20.76
C PHE A 48 -10.90 17.93 19.66
N ASP A 49 -10.98 18.83 18.68
CA ASP A 49 -11.75 18.58 17.47
C ASP A 49 -11.14 17.46 16.62
N CYS A 50 -11.92 16.92 15.69
CA CYS A 50 -11.53 15.81 14.81
C CYS A 50 -10.19 16.00 14.06
N ARG A 51 -9.84 17.22 13.64
CA ARG A 51 -8.60 17.49 12.89
C ARG A 51 -7.39 17.35 13.80
N LEU A 52 -7.42 17.98 14.96
CA LEU A 52 -6.32 17.87 15.91
C LEU A 52 -6.28 16.49 16.58
N ALA A 53 -7.44 15.83 16.74
CA ALA A 53 -7.53 14.47 17.25
C ALA A 53 -6.78 13.46 16.38
N VAL A 54 -6.91 13.53 15.05
CA VAL A 54 -6.17 12.63 14.15
C VAL A 54 -4.66 12.89 14.19
N GLU A 55 -4.23 14.15 14.27
CA GLU A 55 -2.81 14.53 14.40
C GLU A 55 -2.20 13.96 15.69
N ILE A 56 -2.90 14.14 16.84
CA ILE A 56 -2.47 13.61 18.13
C ILE A 56 -2.40 12.08 18.10
N HIS A 57 -3.40 11.43 17.51
CA HIS A 57 -3.43 9.98 17.35
C HIS A 57 -2.23 9.47 16.56
N ILE A 58 -1.90 10.11 15.43
CA ILE A 58 -0.73 9.72 14.63
C ILE A 58 0.53 9.84 15.47
N SER A 59 0.74 10.98 16.12
CA SER A 59 1.91 11.20 16.97
C SER A 59 2.06 10.19 18.10
N LYS A 60 0.95 9.72 18.69
CA LYS A 60 0.96 8.82 19.85
C LYS A 60 1.06 7.34 19.48
N GLU A 61 0.28 6.92 18.49
CA GLU A 61 0.16 5.49 18.12
C GLU A 61 1.16 5.08 17.04
N HIS A 62 1.54 6.01 16.15
CA HIS A 62 2.38 5.71 14.98
C HIS A 62 3.72 6.45 14.99
N GLY A 63 3.93 7.41 15.89
CA GLY A 63 5.13 8.24 15.95
C GLY A 63 5.09 9.37 14.93
N THR A 64 6.23 9.73 14.33
CA THR A 64 6.26 10.82 13.35
C THR A 64 5.93 10.32 11.95
N VAL A 65 5.25 11.16 11.15
CA VAL A 65 4.98 10.84 9.74
C VAL A 65 6.28 10.66 8.95
N TYR A 66 7.32 11.42 9.29
CA TYR A 66 8.65 11.25 8.70
C TYR A 66 9.17 9.82 8.91
N ASP A 67 9.17 9.34 10.15
CA ASP A 67 9.64 8.01 10.48
C ASP A 67 8.81 6.96 9.75
N LEU A 68 7.48 7.10 9.73
CA LEU A 68 6.59 6.18 9.03
C LEU A 68 6.89 6.10 7.52
N LEU A 69 7.17 7.23 6.87
CA LEU A 69 7.49 7.27 5.45
C LEU A 69 8.86 6.65 5.14
N VAL A 70 9.84 6.83 6.02
CA VAL A 70 11.22 6.37 5.84
C VAL A 70 11.46 4.93 6.31
N SER A 71 10.73 4.48 7.34
CA SER A 71 10.85 3.15 7.97
C SER A 71 10.06 2.08 7.23
N SER A 72 9.05 2.47 6.47
CA SER A 72 8.35 1.57 5.57
C SER A 72 9.38 0.94 4.63
N GLU A 73 9.29 -0.36 4.35
CA GLU A 73 9.98 -1.03 3.23
C GLU A 73 9.45 -0.48 1.89
N ASN A 74 9.56 0.84 1.73
CA ASN A 74 8.98 1.60 0.66
C ASN A 74 9.94 1.49 -0.52
N LYS A 75 9.68 0.48 -1.36
CA LYS A 75 10.39 0.24 -2.63
C LYS A 75 10.46 1.48 -3.54
N TYR A 76 9.62 2.49 -3.32
CA TYR A 76 9.56 3.70 -4.13
C TYR A 76 10.58 4.77 -3.73
N LEU A 77 11.06 4.80 -2.48
CA LEU A 77 11.99 5.86 -2.03
C LEU A 77 13.40 5.72 -2.61
N GLY A 78 13.87 4.49 -2.83
CA GLY A 78 15.20 4.24 -3.43
C GLY A 78 16.37 4.92 -2.69
N LEU A 79 16.21 5.21 -1.40
CA LEU A 79 17.21 5.87 -0.56
C LEU A 79 18.12 4.86 0.12
N THR A 80 19.43 5.14 0.14
CA THR A 80 20.38 4.37 0.95
C THR A 80 20.21 4.68 2.43
N GLU A 81 20.67 3.80 3.33
CA GLU A 81 20.62 4.04 4.77
C GLU A 81 21.32 5.34 5.18
N ASN A 82 22.46 5.66 4.57
CA ASN A 82 23.14 6.94 4.81
C ASN A 82 22.30 8.15 4.39
N GLN A 83 21.52 8.04 3.30
CA GLN A 83 20.62 9.10 2.85
C GLN A 83 19.42 9.26 3.78
N LYS A 84 18.86 8.15 4.29
CA LYS A 84 17.79 8.16 5.30
C LYS A 84 18.25 8.82 6.59
N ASN A 85 19.44 8.46 7.08
CA ASN A 85 20.03 9.05 8.27
C ASN A 85 20.26 10.56 8.08
N LEU A 86 20.82 10.98 6.96
CA LEU A 86 21.03 12.40 6.66
C LEU A 86 19.71 13.19 6.64
N LEU A 87 18.67 12.68 5.97
CA LEU A 87 17.34 13.30 5.97
C LEU A 87 16.73 13.35 7.37
N GLY A 88 16.99 12.34 8.22
CA GLY A 88 16.50 12.29 9.60
C GLY A 88 17.12 13.40 10.45
N LEU A 89 18.42 13.62 10.30
CA LEU A 89 19.12 14.70 10.99
C LEU A 89 18.70 16.09 10.49
N LEU A 90 18.38 16.22 9.20
CA LEU A 90 17.77 17.45 8.65
C LEU A 90 16.38 17.69 9.23
N ASN A 91 15.56 16.65 9.34
CA ASN A 91 14.23 16.74 9.94
C ASN A 91 14.29 17.14 11.42
N ALA A 92 15.31 16.69 12.14
CA ALA A 92 15.60 17.10 13.51
C ALA A 92 16.17 18.54 13.63
N GLY A 93 16.42 19.24 12.51
CA GLY A 93 16.85 20.64 12.49
C GLY A 93 18.34 20.87 12.71
N LEU A 94 19.19 19.85 12.60
CA LEU A 94 20.64 19.99 12.80
C LEU A 94 21.29 20.81 11.67
N SER A 95 22.35 21.53 12.04
CA SER A 95 23.19 22.27 11.09
C SER A 95 24.07 21.34 10.26
N ASP A 96 24.54 21.83 9.10
CA ASP A 96 25.43 21.07 8.21
C ASP A 96 26.69 20.55 8.93
N ASN A 97 27.21 21.31 9.91
CA ASN A 97 28.41 20.93 10.67
C ASN A 97 28.11 19.83 11.69
N GLU A 98 26.95 19.87 12.34
CA GLU A 98 26.52 18.83 13.29
C GLU A 98 26.22 17.52 12.56
N ILE A 99 25.54 17.61 11.41
CA ILE A 99 25.28 16.46 10.53
C ILE A 99 26.59 15.84 10.05
N ALA A 100 27.52 16.67 9.57
CA ALA A 100 28.84 16.23 9.12
C ALA A 100 29.59 15.46 10.23
N LYS A 101 29.57 16.00 11.46
CA LYS A 101 30.20 15.38 12.63
C LYS A 101 29.56 14.04 13.00
N GLN A 102 28.23 13.95 13.00
CA GLN A 102 27.51 12.73 13.36
C GLN A 102 27.66 11.62 12.31
N LEU A 103 27.70 11.97 11.02
CA LEU A 103 27.82 11.01 9.93
C LEU A 103 29.27 10.70 9.54
N GLY A 104 30.26 11.38 10.14
CA GLY A 104 31.68 11.20 9.80
C GLY A 104 32.03 11.65 8.38
N ILE A 105 31.31 12.63 7.83
CA ILE A 105 31.53 13.17 6.47
C ILE A 105 31.88 14.65 6.52
N SER A 106 32.32 15.21 5.39
CA SER A 106 32.62 16.65 5.32
C SER A 106 31.35 17.51 5.22
N PRO A 107 31.34 18.76 5.74
CA PRO A 107 30.22 19.69 5.55
C PRO A 107 29.91 19.98 4.07
N SER A 108 30.91 19.95 3.19
CA SER A 108 30.68 20.09 1.74
C SER A 108 29.93 18.89 1.15
N THR A 109 30.20 17.67 1.64
CA THR A 109 29.41 16.47 1.29
C THR A 109 27.96 16.61 1.72
N VAL A 110 27.68 17.14 2.92
CA VAL A 110 26.30 17.38 3.41
C VAL A 110 25.57 18.35 2.48
N ARG A 111 26.18 19.49 2.14
CA ARG A 111 25.61 20.47 1.19
C ARG A 111 25.34 19.86 -0.17
N HIS A 112 26.27 19.05 -0.68
CA HIS A 112 26.10 18.38 -1.95
C HIS A 112 24.91 17.40 -1.92
N GLN A 113 24.77 16.59 -0.88
CA GLN A 113 23.61 15.70 -0.72
C GLN A 113 22.29 16.48 -0.63
N LYS A 114 22.24 17.58 0.13
CA LYS A 114 21.08 18.49 0.19
C LYS A 114 20.71 19.07 -1.16
N PHE A 115 21.70 19.40 -1.98
CA PHE A 115 21.48 19.85 -3.35
C PHE A 115 20.90 18.71 -4.20
N MET A 116 21.47 17.52 -4.14
CA MET A 116 20.99 16.35 -4.89
C MET A 116 19.57 15.95 -4.51
N PHE A 117 19.19 15.99 -3.22
CA PHE A 117 17.81 15.75 -2.79
C PHE A 117 16.83 16.77 -3.38
N ARG A 118 17.21 18.05 -3.43
CA ARG A 118 16.38 19.10 -4.04
C ARG A 118 16.19 18.88 -5.54
N GLU A 119 17.24 18.52 -6.25
CA GLU A 119 17.15 18.22 -7.69
C GLU A 119 16.29 16.97 -7.95
N LYS A 120 16.43 15.91 -7.15
CA LYS A 120 15.56 14.72 -7.24
C LYS A 120 14.09 15.05 -6.97
N ALA A 121 13.80 15.88 -5.96
CA ALA A 121 12.43 16.31 -5.67
C ALA A 121 11.83 17.10 -6.85
N LYS A 122 12.63 17.97 -7.48
CA LYS A 122 12.25 18.70 -8.69
C LYS A 122 11.99 17.76 -9.88
N GLN A 123 12.86 16.78 -10.09
CA GLN A 123 12.69 15.76 -11.14
C GLN A 123 11.42 14.93 -10.92
N ALA A 124 11.16 14.47 -9.69
CA ALA A 124 9.96 13.71 -9.35
C ALA A 124 8.68 14.53 -9.63
N LYS A 125 8.69 15.81 -9.25
CA LYS A 125 7.56 16.72 -9.53
C LYS A 125 7.33 16.89 -11.03
N MET A 126 8.39 17.14 -11.81
CA MET A 126 8.29 17.29 -13.27
C MET A 126 7.79 16.00 -13.92
N TYR A 127 8.33 14.85 -13.52
CA TYR A 127 7.93 13.55 -14.03
C TYR A 127 6.44 13.27 -13.76
N LEU A 128 5.99 13.48 -12.52
CA LEU A 128 4.58 13.30 -12.14
C LEU A 128 3.67 14.19 -12.99
N SER A 129 4.04 15.47 -13.18
CA SER A 129 3.26 16.39 -14.01
C SER A 129 3.16 15.93 -15.46
N VAL A 130 4.27 15.48 -16.07
CA VAL A 130 4.27 14.97 -17.45
C VAL A 130 3.44 13.69 -17.56
N TYR A 131 3.58 12.77 -16.60
CA TYR A 131 2.83 11.52 -16.53
C TYR A 131 1.32 11.77 -16.46
N GLU A 132 0.87 12.61 -15.53
CA GLU A 132 -0.54 12.96 -15.38
C GLU A 132 -1.11 13.62 -16.64
N LEU A 133 -0.36 14.52 -17.29
CA LEU A 133 -0.79 15.16 -18.53
C LEU A 133 -0.88 14.17 -19.69
N ALA A 134 0.10 13.28 -19.82
CA ALA A 134 0.13 12.26 -20.87
C ALA A 134 -1.05 11.26 -20.75
N ILE A 135 -1.43 10.91 -19.52
CA ILE A 135 -2.57 10.02 -19.27
C ILE A 135 -3.91 10.74 -19.42
N LYS A 136 -4.04 11.98 -18.93
CA LYS A 136 -5.28 12.76 -19.09
C LYS A 136 -5.67 13.01 -20.56
N GLY A 137 -4.68 13.09 -21.46
CA GLY A 137 -4.91 13.24 -22.91
C GLY A 137 -5.39 11.98 -23.63
N ASN A 138 -5.25 10.80 -23.02
CA ASN A 138 -5.67 9.51 -23.56
C ASN A 138 -6.90 9.00 -22.82
N SER A 139 -8.09 9.48 -23.18
CA SER A 139 -9.38 9.00 -22.66
C SER A 139 -9.71 7.54 -23.04
N VAL A 140 -8.75 6.79 -23.60
CA VAL A 140 -8.94 5.45 -24.17
C VAL A 140 -7.93 4.42 -23.67
N HIS A 141 -6.87 4.80 -22.94
CA HIS A 141 -6.00 3.78 -22.33
C HIS A 141 -6.57 3.29 -21.01
N GLU A 142 -7.46 2.33 -21.17
CA GLU A 142 -7.50 1.08 -20.41
C GLU A 142 -7.08 1.23 -18.95
N ASN A 143 -8.10 1.34 -18.08
CA ASN A 143 -8.02 1.14 -16.64
C ASN A 143 -7.08 -0.04 -16.31
N LEU A 144 -5.80 0.26 -16.08
CA LEU A 144 -4.86 -0.70 -15.54
C LEU A 144 -5.38 -1.05 -14.17
N VAL A 145 -5.66 -2.34 -13.96
CA VAL A 145 -6.23 -2.81 -12.71
C VAL A 145 -5.26 -2.48 -11.57
N ASN A 146 -5.72 -1.70 -10.59
CA ASN A 146 -4.93 -1.32 -9.40
C ASN A 146 -4.22 -2.53 -8.79
N ILE A 147 -2.91 -2.38 -8.62
CA ILE A 147 -2.00 -3.38 -8.06
C ILE A 147 -2.12 -3.29 -6.54
N HIS A 148 -2.48 -4.39 -5.87
CA HIS A 148 -2.59 -4.40 -4.42
C HIS A 148 -1.20 -4.33 -3.75
N ASN A 149 -1.06 -3.53 -2.68
CA ASN A 149 0.20 -3.27 -1.98
C ASN A 149 0.89 -4.50 -1.39
N SER A 150 0.15 -5.59 -1.16
CA SER A 150 0.70 -6.84 -0.64
C SER A 150 1.41 -7.72 -1.69
N ALA A 151 1.38 -7.32 -2.97
CA ALA A 151 1.99 -8.06 -4.06
C ALA A 151 3.50 -8.20 -3.87
N THR A 152 3.94 -9.44 -3.63
CA THR A 152 5.36 -9.77 -3.35
C THR A 152 6.22 -9.80 -4.62
N MET A 153 5.59 -9.88 -5.80
CA MET A 153 6.24 -9.87 -7.12
C MET A 153 5.58 -8.84 -8.04
N VAL A 154 5.97 -7.57 -7.96
CA VAL A 154 5.43 -6.51 -8.81
C VAL A 154 6.33 -6.35 -10.05
N ASP A 155 6.02 -7.12 -11.10
CA ASP A 155 6.59 -6.98 -12.45
C ASP A 155 5.48 -6.83 -13.51
N ASP A 156 5.85 -6.85 -14.81
CA ASP A 156 4.94 -6.71 -15.96
C ASP A 156 3.72 -7.65 -15.95
N ARG A 157 3.71 -8.70 -15.10
CA ARG A 157 2.59 -9.64 -14.96
C ARG A 157 1.31 -9.00 -14.40
N TYR A 158 1.41 -7.84 -13.74
CA TYR A 158 0.26 -7.11 -13.20
C TYR A 158 -0.39 -6.15 -14.21
N ILE A 159 0.26 -5.90 -15.35
CA ILE A 159 -0.27 -5.06 -16.43
C ILE A 159 -1.30 -5.90 -17.20
N THR A 160 -2.53 -6.00 -16.68
CA THR A 160 -3.66 -6.62 -17.37
C THR A 160 -4.72 -5.54 -17.58
N THR A 161 -5.09 -5.31 -18.84
CA THR A 161 -6.17 -4.39 -19.18
C THR A 161 -7.51 -4.97 -18.73
N MET A 162 -8.54 -4.14 -18.53
CA MET A 162 -9.87 -4.66 -18.14
C MET A 162 -10.41 -5.67 -19.15
N GLU A 163 -10.17 -5.46 -20.44
CA GLU A 163 -10.60 -6.38 -21.50
C GLU A 163 -9.90 -7.74 -21.43
N GLU A 164 -8.58 -7.74 -21.18
CA GLU A 164 -7.83 -8.96 -20.99
C GLU A 164 -8.27 -9.70 -19.71
N ARG A 165 -8.54 -8.97 -18.62
CA ARG A 165 -9.07 -9.54 -17.38
C ARG A 165 -10.39 -10.25 -17.66
N ASP A 166 -11.33 -9.59 -18.31
CA ASP A 166 -12.66 -10.15 -18.59
C ASP A 166 -12.58 -11.38 -19.51
N LYS A 167 -11.69 -11.34 -20.51
CA LYS A 167 -11.42 -12.51 -21.37
C LYS A 167 -10.83 -13.68 -20.57
N ILE A 168 -9.89 -13.40 -19.66
CA ILE A 168 -9.31 -14.43 -18.79
C ILE A 168 -10.40 -15.03 -17.89
N LEU A 169 -11.21 -14.21 -17.23
CA LEU A 169 -12.28 -14.68 -16.34
C LEU A 169 -13.32 -15.53 -17.07
N LYS A 170 -13.74 -15.11 -18.27
CA LYS A 170 -14.68 -15.89 -19.10
C LYS A 170 -14.13 -17.25 -19.53
N THR A 171 -12.81 -17.36 -19.75
CA THR A 171 -12.18 -18.62 -20.19
C THR A 171 -11.74 -19.52 -19.05
N ALA A 172 -11.46 -18.97 -17.86
CA ALA A 172 -10.92 -19.71 -16.72
C ALA A 172 -12.01 -20.34 -15.85
N PHE A 173 -13.19 -19.70 -15.74
CA PHE A 173 -14.27 -20.16 -14.87
C PHE A 173 -15.44 -20.73 -15.68
N SER A 174 -15.96 -21.87 -15.23
CA SER A 174 -17.18 -22.49 -15.77
C SER A 174 -18.44 -21.82 -15.22
N SER A 175 -18.34 -21.22 -14.03
CA SER A 175 -19.38 -20.41 -13.41
C SER A 175 -18.73 -19.34 -12.52
N LEU A 176 -19.32 -18.16 -12.47
CA LEU A 176 -18.93 -17.06 -11.57
C LEU A 176 -19.75 -17.01 -10.28
N SER A 177 -20.87 -17.74 -10.23
CA SER A 177 -21.70 -17.90 -9.03
C SER A 177 -22.54 -19.18 -9.14
N PRO A 178 -22.23 -20.24 -8.37
CA PRO A 178 -21.06 -20.39 -7.51
C PRO A 178 -19.77 -20.41 -8.35
N LEU A 179 -18.69 -19.83 -7.81
CA LEU A 179 -17.42 -19.71 -8.51
C LEU A 179 -16.79 -21.10 -8.73
N LYS A 180 -16.56 -21.49 -9.99
CA LYS A 180 -15.96 -22.79 -10.35
C LYS A 180 -14.87 -22.66 -11.39
N LEU A 181 -13.64 -22.98 -11.00
CA LEU A 181 -12.47 -22.93 -11.86
C LEU A 181 -12.39 -24.19 -12.74
N ILE A 182 -12.17 -24.01 -14.04
CA ILE A 182 -12.01 -25.14 -14.97
C ILE A 182 -10.63 -25.77 -14.80
N GLU A 183 -9.59 -24.94 -14.87
CA GLU A 183 -8.20 -25.36 -14.77
C GLU A 183 -7.36 -24.23 -14.17
N PHE A 184 -6.37 -24.58 -13.35
CA PHE A 184 -5.42 -23.62 -12.83
C PHE A 184 -4.32 -23.34 -13.88
N PRO A 185 -4.13 -22.09 -14.33
CA PRO A 185 -3.30 -21.81 -15.50
C PRO A 185 -1.80 -21.90 -15.18
N ALA A 186 -1.01 -22.30 -16.17
CA ALA A 186 0.46 -22.26 -16.08
C ALA A 186 1.03 -20.83 -16.14
N LYS A 187 0.39 -19.92 -16.90
CA LYS A 187 0.87 -18.54 -17.09
C LYS A 187 0.61 -17.67 -15.87
N GLU A 188 1.66 -17.06 -15.33
CA GLU A 188 1.59 -16.27 -14.09
C GLU A 188 0.60 -15.08 -14.15
N LYS A 189 0.54 -14.35 -15.27
CA LYS A 189 -0.43 -13.25 -15.48
C LYS A 189 -1.89 -13.72 -15.33
N LYS A 190 -2.22 -14.94 -15.82
CA LYS A 190 -3.55 -15.53 -15.63
C LYS A 190 -3.78 -15.97 -14.18
N LYS A 191 -2.77 -16.50 -13.50
CA LYS A 191 -2.88 -16.89 -12.08
C LYS A 191 -3.28 -15.69 -11.22
N ILE A 192 -2.63 -14.54 -11.38
CA ILE A 192 -2.94 -13.32 -10.61
C ILE A 192 -4.41 -12.91 -10.78
N VAL A 193 -4.93 -12.88 -12.01
CA VAL A 193 -6.33 -12.53 -12.29
C VAL A 193 -7.30 -13.49 -11.61
N ILE A 194 -7.02 -14.79 -11.70
CA ILE A 194 -7.85 -15.85 -11.12
C ILE A 194 -7.80 -15.82 -9.59
N LEU A 195 -6.61 -15.70 -9.00
CA LEU A 195 -6.44 -15.60 -7.54
C LEU A 195 -7.14 -14.35 -7.00
N LYS A 196 -7.02 -13.20 -7.66
CA LYS A 196 -7.75 -11.97 -7.30
C LYS A 196 -9.27 -12.21 -7.32
N LYS A 197 -9.79 -12.98 -8.28
CA LYS A 197 -11.22 -13.33 -8.32
C LYS A 197 -11.64 -14.31 -7.21
N ILE A 198 -10.76 -15.25 -6.84
CA ILE A 198 -11.00 -16.21 -5.76
C ILE A 198 -11.02 -15.51 -4.40
N VAL A 199 -10.15 -14.52 -4.19
CA VAL A 199 -10.09 -13.72 -2.96
C VAL A 199 -11.40 -12.99 -2.67
N GLU A 200 -12.15 -12.60 -3.70
CA GLU A 200 -13.50 -12.01 -3.56
C GLU A 200 -14.52 -12.96 -2.91
N GLN A 201 -14.18 -14.24 -2.69
CA GLN A 201 -15.00 -15.20 -1.93
C GLN A 201 -14.73 -15.18 -0.41
N PHE A 202 -13.79 -14.34 0.05
CA PHE A 202 -13.40 -14.23 1.46
C PHE A 202 -13.72 -12.84 2.01
N GLU A 203 -14.00 -12.78 3.31
CA GLU A 203 -14.35 -11.57 4.05
C GLU A 203 -13.08 -10.88 4.56
N ASN A 204 -13.02 -9.57 4.39
CA ASN A 204 -11.89 -8.78 4.87
C ASN A 204 -11.94 -8.64 6.40
N GLY A 205 -10.77 -8.69 7.06
CA GLY A 205 -10.66 -8.59 8.51
C GLY A 205 -11.05 -9.86 9.29
N ARG A 206 -11.31 -10.98 8.60
CA ARG A 206 -11.64 -12.27 9.22
C ARG A 206 -10.47 -13.25 9.14
N ASN A 207 -10.24 -13.97 10.24
CA ASN A 207 -9.35 -15.13 10.27
C ASN A 207 -10.15 -16.40 9.94
N TYR A 208 -9.58 -17.23 9.08
CA TYR A 208 -10.10 -18.52 8.65
C TYR A 208 -9.24 -19.64 9.19
N GLU A 209 -9.87 -20.63 9.83
CA GLU A 209 -9.19 -21.87 10.15
C GLU A 209 -8.85 -22.65 8.88
N GLU A 210 -7.79 -23.44 8.90
CA GLU A 210 -7.35 -24.26 7.77
C GLU A 210 -8.50 -25.10 7.16
N LYS A 211 -9.31 -25.72 8.02
CA LYS A 211 -10.45 -26.56 7.59
C LYS A 211 -11.52 -25.75 6.88
N GLU A 212 -11.79 -24.54 7.37
CA GLU A 212 -12.77 -23.65 6.76
C GLU A 212 -12.27 -23.14 5.40
N LEU A 213 -11.02 -22.67 5.35
CA LEU A 213 -10.39 -22.22 4.11
C LEU A 213 -10.40 -23.34 3.05
N ASN A 214 -9.99 -24.55 3.43
CA ASN A 214 -9.95 -25.69 2.53
C ASN A 214 -11.35 -26.04 2.01
N ARG A 215 -12.39 -25.92 2.82
CA ARG A 215 -13.77 -26.15 2.40
C ARG A 215 -14.19 -25.16 1.31
N ILE A 216 -13.93 -23.86 1.52
CA ILE A 216 -14.27 -22.81 0.53
C ILE A 216 -13.51 -23.05 -0.78
N LEU A 217 -12.20 -23.27 -0.70
CA LEU A 217 -11.38 -23.46 -1.90
C LEU A 217 -11.72 -24.74 -2.66
N LYS A 218 -12.12 -25.80 -1.96
CA LYS A 218 -12.49 -27.09 -2.57
C LYS A 218 -13.76 -26.99 -3.42
N GLU A 219 -14.70 -26.12 -3.05
CA GLU A 219 -15.89 -25.85 -3.89
C GLU A 219 -15.52 -25.14 -5.20
N ILE A 220 -14.42 -24.38 -5.20
CA ILE A 220 -13.94 -23.61 -6.35
C ILE A 220 -13.08 -24.47 -7.28
N TYR A 221 -12.17 -25.26 -6.73
CA TYR A 221 -11.27 -26.12 -7.50
C TYR A 221 -10.83 -27.36 -6.69
N PRO A 222 -10.86 -28.57 -7.27
CA PRO A 222 -10.50 -29.80 -6.57
C PRO A 222 -9.08 -29.80 -5.97
N ASP A 223 -8.10 -29.21 -6.67
CA ASP A 223 -6.74 -29.03 -6.17
C ASP A 223 -6.61 -27.71 -5.39
N PHE A 224 -7.42 -27.62 -4.33
CA PHE A 224 -7.43 -26.49 -3.40
C PHE A 224 -6.08 -26.24 -2.69
N PRO A 225 -5.20 -27.25 -2.42
CA PRO A 225 -3.88 -26.98 -1.84
C PRO A 225 -3.01 -26.09 -2.73
N THR A 226 -3.07 -26.27 -4.05
CA THR A 226 -2.35 -25.43 -5.02
C THR A 226 -2.83 -23.98 -4.97
N ILE A 227 -4.15 -23.76 -4.96
CA ILE A 227 -4.71 -22.40 -4.84
C ILE A 227 -4.27 -21.75 -3.54
N ARG A 228 -4.40 -22.47 -2.41
CA ARG A 228 -3.98 -21.98 -1.09
C ARG A 228 -2.51 -21.57 -1.06
N ARG A 229 -1.64 -22.39 -1.63
CA ARG A 229 -0.20 -22.11 -1.74
C ARG A 229 0.02 -20.81 -2.51
N TYR A 230 -0.60 -20.66 -3.68
CA TYR A 230 -0.43 -19.46 -4.51
C TYR A 230 -1.07 -18.21 -3.92
N LEU A 231 -2.19 -18.31 -3.18
CA LEU A 231 -2.76 -17.18 -2.44
C LEU A 231 -1.74 -16.58 -1.46
N ILE A 232 -0.90 -17.43 -0.84
CA ILE A 232 0.14 -17.00 0.09
C ILE A 232 1.38 -16.50 -0.68
N GLU A 233 1.86 -17.27 -1.67
CA GLU A 233 3.06 -16.91 -2.46
C GLU A 233 2.89 -15.57 -3.19
N TYR A 234 1.67 -15.27 -3.66
CA TYR A 234 1.36 -13.99 -4.31
C TYR A 234 0.97 -12.87 -3.35
N GLY A 235 0.90 -13.15 -2.04
CA GLY A 235 0.61 -12.15 -1.01
C GLY A 235 -0.86 -11.73 -0.90
N PHE A 236 -1.79 -12.52 -1.44
CA PHE A 236 -3.24 -12.28 -1.27
C PHE A 236 -3.74 -12.69 0.13
N MET A 237 -3.10 -13.70 0.72
CA MET A 237 -3.37 -14.15 2.08
C MET A 237 -2.07 -14.28 2.86
N ASP A 238 -2.17 -14.13 4.17
CA ASP A 238 -1.12 -14.51 5.11
C ASP A 238 -1.58 -15.67 5.99
N ARG A 239 -0.65 -16.27 6.73
CA ARG A 239 -0.94 -17.40 7.62
C ARG A 239 -0.08 -17.39 8.88
N THR A 240 -0.56 -18.05 9.93
CA THR A 240 0.29 -18.36 11.08
C THR A 240 1.40 -19.35 10.71
N LYS A 241 2.52 -19.31 11.46
CA LYS A 241 3.64 -20.25 11.28
C LYS A 241 3.24 -21.71 11.47
N ASP A 242 2.25 -21.97 12.32
CA ASP A 242 1.69 -23.30 12.55
C ASP A 242 0.59 -23.68 11.53
N CYS A 243 0.34 -22.83 10.53
CA CYS A 243 -0.61 -23.05 9.43
C CYS A 243 -2.06 -23.30 9.86
N LYS A 244 -2.46 -22.82 11.04
CA LYS A 244 -3.82 -23.02 11.56
C LYS A 244 -4.78 -21.92 11.14
N GLU A 245 -4.30 -20.69 11.07
CA GLU A 245 -5.12 -19.53 10.71
C GLU A 245 -4.57 -18.84 9.47
N TYR A 246 -5.50 -18.32 8.67
CA TYR A 246 -5.26 -17.63 7.41
C TYR A 246 -6.12 -16.37 7.36
N TRP A 247 -5.62 -15.28 6.79
CA TRP A 247 -6.39 -14.04 6.62
C TRP A 247 -6.02 -13.33 5.33
N LEU A 248 -6.93 -12.49 4.82
CA LEU A 248 -6.65 -11.60 3.69
C LEU A 248 -5.63 -10.53 4.12
N LYS A 249 -4.68 -10.23 3.24
CA LYS A 249 -3.62 -9.23 3.47
C LYS A 249 -3.90 -7.92 2.76
#